data_AF-A0A4U6ANQ2-F1
#
_entry.id   AF-A0A4U6ANQ2-F1
#
_cell.length_a   1.000
_cell.length_b   1.000
_cell.length_c   1.000
_cell.angle_alpha   90.00
_cell.angle_beta   90.00
_cell.angle_gamma   90.00
#
_symmetry.space_group_name_H-M   'P 1'
#
loop_
_entity.id
_entity.type
_entity.pdbx_description
1 polymer ?
#
loop_
_entity_poly.entity_id
_entity_poly.type
_entity_poly.pdbx_seq_one_letter_code
_entity_poly.pdbx_strand_id
1 'polypeptide(L)'
;MAERIKERAGVDVDALTFHALGNRIIREVEVKGPALADHASDDAKFRVLVRDILLNEVASKAGLGKLILVWFSELYWPYKSEWDFKTQDSYFQWVEAHELRTLNGDLVRSFEEWEISNWLYRHGIAFEYEPVYGGPLPEDARGPYHPDFRLTESGIYIEHFGVRKERGINGAPGRIRTICQQ
;
A
#
# COMPACT_ATOMS: atom_id res chain seq x y z
N MET A 1 -34.12 5.21 13.70
CA MET A 1 -33.85 6.04 14.91
C MET A 1 -35.11 6.81 15.31
N ALA A 2 -35.72 7.59 14.40
CA ALA A 2 -36.97 8.31 14.64
C ALA A 2 -38.10 7.44 15.22
N GLU A 3 -38.42 6.31 14.57
CA GLU A 3 -39.43 5.36 15.07
C GLU A 3 -39.19 4.89 16.52
N ARG A 4 -37.93 4.64 16.89
CA ARG A 4 -37.58 4.21 18.26
C ARG A 4 -37.76 5.33 19.29
N ILE A 5 -37.56 6.59 18.91
CA ILE A 5 -37.77 7.73 19.81
C ILE A 5 -39.27 7.96 19.99
N LYS A 6 -40.04 7.86 18.90
CA LYS A 6 -41.50 7.95 18.93
C LYS A 6 -42.12 6.90 19.85
N GLU A 7 -41.68 5.65 19.71
CA GLU A 7 -42.17 4.53 20.55
C GLU A 7 -41.85 4.71 22.04
N ARG A 8 -40.72 5.32 22.39
CA ARG A 8 -40.26 5.47 23.79
C ARG A 8 -40.70 6.77 24.47
N ALA A 9 -40.74 7.86 23.73
CA ALA A 9 -40.99 9.20 24.26
C ALA A 9 -42.39 9.73 23.89
N GLY A 10 -43.11 9.07 22.98
CA GLY A 10 -44.42 9.52 22.49
C GLY A 10 -44.37 10.79 21.64
N VAL A 11 -43.18 11.24 21.25
CA VAL A 11 -42.96 12.47 20.48
C VAL A 11 -42.41 12.13 19.11
N ASP A 12 -42.97 12.75 18.08
CA ASP A 12 -42.48 12.64 16.71
C ASP A 12 -41.25 13.54 16.51
N VAL A 13 -40.15 12.98 16.00
CA VAL A 13 -38.90 13.71 15.80
C VAL A 13 -38.25 13.34 14.47
N ASP A 14 -37.61 14.33 13.86
CA ASP A 14 -36.72 14.12 12.71
C ASP A 14 -35.38 13.57 13.20
N ALA A 15 -35.05 12.34 12.81
CA ALA A 15 -33.73 11.76 13.06
C ALA A 15 -32.86 11.88 11.80
N LEU A 16 -32.16 13.00 11.67
CA LEU A 16 -31.27 13.30 10.53
C LEU A 16 -29.81 13.02 10.89
N THR A 17 -29.02 12.61 9.89
CA THR A 17 -27.55 12.66 10.00
C THR A 17 -27.08 14.11 9.94
N PHE A 18 -25.87 14.40 10.42
CA PHE A 18 -25.29 15.74 10.32
C PHE A 18 -25.28 16.26 8.87
N HIS A 19 -24.98 15.40 7.89
CA HIS A 19 -25.02 15.75 6.47
C HIS A 19 -26.44 16.07 5.98
N ALA A 20 -27.44 15.29 6.37
CA ALA A 20 -28.83 15.51 5.97
C ALA A 20 -29.40 16.79 6.60
N LEU A 21 -29.11 17.04 7.88
CA LEU A 21 -29.49 18.27 8.57
C LEU A 21 -28.82 19.50 7.93
N GLY A 22 -27.51 19.43 7.68
CA GLY A 22 -26.77 20.53 7.05
C GLY A 22 -27.30 20.86 5.65
N ASN A 23 -27.52 19.85 4.81
CA ASN A 23 -28.15 20.04 3.49
C ASN A 23 -29.56 20.64 3.58
N ARG A 24 -30.35 20.23 4.59
CA ARG A 24 -31.70 20.77 4.80
C ARG A 24 -31.64 22.26 5.13
N ILE A 25 -30.81 22.65 6.08
CA ILE A 25 -30.63 24.06 6.47
C ILE A 25 -30.20 24.90 5.27
N ILE A 26 -29.21 24.45 4.48
CA ILE A 26 -28.76 25.19 3.30
C ILE A 26 -29.88 25.34 2.28
N ARG A 27 -30.66 24.28 2.01
CA ARG A 27 -31.79 24.34 1.06
C ARG A 27 -32.91 25.25 1.53
N GLU A 28 -33.19 25.28 2.83
CA GLU A 28 -34.21 26.15 3.44
C GLU A 28 -33.80 27.63 3.39
N VAL A 29 -32.53 27.93 3.65
CA VAL A 29 -32.02 29.31 3.70
C VAL A 29 -31.69 29.86 2.31
N GLU A 30 -30.96 29.09 1.49
CA GLU A 30 -30.43 29.54 0.19
C GLU A 30 -31.39 29.24 -0.97
N VAL A 31 -32.53 28.56 -0.72
CA VAL A 31 -33.56 28.14 -1.70
C VAL A 31 -33.05 27.14 -2.76
N LYS A 32 -31.73 27.02 -2.93
CA LYS A 32 -31.04 26.10 -3.83
C LYS A 32 -30.04 25.27 -3.03
N GLY A 33 -30.07 23.94 -3.22
CA GLY A 33 -29.07 23.07 -2.62
C GLY A 33 -27.69 23.30 -3.23
N PRO A 34 -26.61 23.07 -2.45
CA PRO A 34 -25.26 23.21 -2.99
C PRO A 34 -25.08 22.20 -4.13
N ALA A 35 -24.47 22.65 -5.23
CA ALA A 35 -24.02 21.72 -6.25
C ALA A 35 -22.98 20.78 -5.63
N LEU A 36 -23.06 19.50 -5.96
CA LEU A 36 -21.96 18.58 -5.64
C LEU A 36 -20.70 19.11 -6.31
N ALA A 37 -19.58 19.04 -5.60
CA ALA A 37 -18.31 19.38 -6.20
C ALA A 37 -18.03 18.44 -7.38
N ASP A 38 -17.40 18.95 -8.43
CA ASP A 38 -17.14 18.20 -9.66
C ASP A 38 -16.43 16.86 -9.42
N HIS A 39 -15.56 16.79 -8.41
CA HIS A 39 -14.82 15.57 -8.04
C HIS A 39 -15.63 14.57 -7.20
N ALA A 40 -16.86 14.92 -6.78
CA ALA A 40 -17.69 14.04 -5.96
C ALA A 40 -18.27 12.85 -6.74
N SER A 41 -18.25 12.89 -8.07
CA SER A 41 -18.75 11.82 -8.94
C SER A 41 -17.82 11.52 -10.12
N ASP A 42 -16.61 12.06 -10.10
CA ASP A 42 -15.59 11.89 -11.15
C ASP A 42 -14.24 11.59 -10.50
N ASP A 43 -13.84 10.32 -10.57
CA ASP A 43 -12.60 9.83 -9.97
C ASP A 43 -11.34 10.48 -10.58
N ALA A 44 -11.38 10.88 -11.84
CA ALA A 44 -10.25 11.55 -12.48
C ALA A 44 -10.05 12.94 -11.89
N LYS A 45 -11.13 13.71 -11.76
CA LYS A 45 -11.10 15.02 -11.08
C LYS A 45 -10.73 14.89 -9.60
N PHE A 46 -11.18 13.82 -8.93
CA PHE A 46 -10.78 13.55 -7.55
C PHE A 46 -9.28 13.29 -7.42
N ARG A 47 -8.69 12.46 -8.30
CA ARG A 47 -7.24 12.23 -8.30
C ARG A 47 -6.43 13.51 -8.56
N VAL A 48 -6.90 14.38 -9.46
CA VAL A 48 -6.27 15.68 -9.70
C VAL A 48 -6.31 16.55 -8.44
N LEU A 49 -7.47 16.66 -7.79
CA LEU A 49 -7.59 17.40 -6.53
C LEU A 49 -6.65 16.87 -5.44
N VAL A 50 -6.59 15.54 -5.25
CA VAL A 50 -5.70 14.93 -4.26
C VAL A 50 -4.24 15.25 -4.58
N ARG A 51 -3.83 15.12 -5.85
CA ARG A 51 -2.49 15.50 -6.31
C ARG A 51 -2.18 16.96 -5.99
N ASP A 52 -3.09 17.87 -6.29
CA ASP A 52 -2.89 19.31 -6.08
C ASP A 52 -2.77 19.66 -4.60
N ILE A 53 -3.57 19.02 -3.73
CA ILE A 53 -3.44 19.16 -2.28
C ILE A 53 -2.06 18.67 -1.82
N LEU A 54 -1.62 17.50 -2.29
CA LEU A 54 -0.32 16.94 -1.91
C LEU A 54 0.84 17.86 -2.34
N LEU A 55 0.79 18.43 -3.55
CA LEU A 55 1.88 19.25 -4.08
C LEU A 55 1.87 20.69 -3.54
N ASN A 56 0.70 21.32 -3.44
CA ASN A 56 0.60 22.75 -3.15
C ASN A 56 0.36 23.04 -1.66
N GLU A 57 -0.34 22.16 -0.95
CA GLU A 57 -0.70 22.38 0.47
C GLU A 57 0.15 21.56 1.44
N VAL A 58 0.47 20.32 1.08
CA VAL A 58 1.25 19.42 1.95
C VAL A 58 2.74 19.64 1.77
N ALA A 59 3.25 19.53 0.54
CA ALA A 59 4.67 19.62 0.27
C ALA A 59 5.25 21.03 0.55
N SER A 60 4.42 22.07 0.51
CA SER A 60 4.80 23.44 0.87
C SER A 60 5.05 23.63 2.37
N LYS A 61 4.53 22.75 3.23
CA LYS A 61 4.72 22.80 4.68
C LYS A 61 6.01 22.10 5.07
N ALA A 62 6.91 22.86 5.70
CA ALA A 62 8.21 22.36 6.13
C ALA A 62 8.08 21.07 6.97
N GLY A 63 8.77 20.01 6.57
CA GLY A 63 8.79 18.71 7.24
C GLY A 63 7.60 17.79 6.95
N LEU A 64 6.45 18.33 6.52
CA LEU A 64 5.24 17.51 6.30
C LEU A 64 5.40 16.56 5.11
N GLY A 65 6.02 17.02 4.01
CA GLY A 65 6.31 16.15 2.87
C GLY A 65 7.15 14.93 3.25
N LYS A 66 8.18 15.11 4.10
CA LYS A 66 8.99 14.01 4.62
C LYS A 66 8.17 13.05 5.49
N LEU A 67 7.31 13.58 6.36
CA LEU A 67 6.46 12.77 7.21
C LEU A 67 5.48 11.91 6.39
N ILE A 68 4.85 12.51 5.36
CA ILE A 68 3.94 11.79 4.46
C ILE A 68 4.68 10.70 3.70
N LEU A 69 5.87 10.98 3.18
CA LEU A 69 6.69 9.98 2.48
C LEU A 69 7.03 8.80 3.39
N VAL A 70 7.48 9.07 4.63
CA VAL A 70 7.74 8.02 5.63
C VAL A 70 6.47 7.22 5.89
N TRP A 71 5.35 7.91 6.12
CA TRP A 71 4.09 7.25 6.43
C TRP A 71 3.64 6.29 5.32
N PHE A 72 3.61 6.74 4.06
CA PHE A 72 3.24 5.87 2.94
C PHE A 72 4.25 4.75 2.68
N SER A 73 5.54 4.96 2.98
CA SER A 73 6.58 3.96 2.71
C SER A 73 6.73 2.90 3.80
N GLU A 74 6.43 3.21 5.06
CA GLU A 74 6.77 2.38 6.23
C GLU A 74 5.57 2.11 7.15
N LEU A 75 4.54 2.97 7.14
CA LEU A 75 3.46 2.94 8.14
C LEU A 75 2.07 2.78 7.54
N TYR A 76 1.96 2.70 6.21
CA TYR A 76 0.68 2.54 5.52
C TYR A 76 0.02 1.22 5.91
N TRP A 77 0.81 0.16 5.94
CA TRP A 77 0.41 -1.15 6.41
C TRP A 77 1.15 -1.52 7.70
N PRO A 78 0.47 -2.10 8.70
CA PRO A 78 1.16 -2.66 9.85
C PRO A 78 2.02 -3.84 9.37
N TYR A 79 3.27 -3.89 9.84
CA TYR A 79 4.17 -5.01 9.53
C TYR A 79 3.52 -6.35 9.87
N LYS A 80 3.54 -7.25 8.90
CA LYS A 80 3.07 -8.63 9.00
C LYS A 80 4.05 -9.52 8.27
N SER A 81 4.74 -10.36 9.03
CA SER A 81 5.63 -11.35 8.44
C SER A 81 4.85 -12.58 8.01
N GLU A 82 5.34 -13.31 7.01
CA GLU A 82 4.79 -14.62 6.63
C GLU A 82 4.66 -15.59 7.83
N TRP A 83 5.53 -15.42 8.83
CA TRP A 83 5.56 -16.23 10.06
C TRP A 83 4.46 -15.88 11.07
N ASP A 84 3.75 -14.77 10.89
CA ASP A 84 2.61 -14.40 11.74
C ASP A 84 1.34 -15.21 11.37
N PHE A 85 1.40 -15.96 10.27
CA PHE A 85 0.29 -16.69 9.70
C PHE A 85 0.43 -18.20 9.96
N LYS A 86 -0.70 -18.88 10.10
CA LYS A 86 -0.73 -20.34 10.33
C LYS A 86 -0.35 -21.13 9.08
N THR A 87 -0.72 -20.60 7.91
CA THR A 87 -0.48 -21.23 6.62
C THR A 87 0.01 -20.18 5.62
N GLN A 88 0.80 -20.62 4.66
CA GLN A 88 1.30 -19.77 3.58
C GLN A 88 0.14 -19.17 2.75
N ASP A 89 -0.91 -19.95 2.50
CA ASP A 89 -2.11 -19.46 1.80
C ASP A 89 -2.77 -18.29 2.54
N SER A 90 -2.82 -18.33 3.88
CA SER A 90 -3.41 -17.23 4.66
C SER A 90 -2.56 -15.97 4.62
N TYR A 91 -1.24 -16.10 4.45
CA TYR A 91 -0.35 -14.97 4.19
C TYR A 91 -0.59 -14.39 2.79
N PHE A 92 -0.68 -15.23 1.75
CA PHE A 92 -0.94 -14.75 0.39
C PHE A 92 -2.30 -14.06 0.25
N GLN A 93 -3.34 -14.59 0.89
CA GLN A 93 -4.65 -13.90 0.95
C GLN A 93 -4.55 -12.55 1.63
N TRP A 94 -3.71 -12.43 2.67
CA TRP A 94 -3.47 -11.16 3.33
C TRP A 94 -2.74 -10.18 2.40
N VAL A 95 -1.67 -10.61 1.72
CA VAL A 95 -0.93 -9.78 0.74
C VAL A 95 -1.86 -9.27 -0.37
N GLU A 96 -2.68 -10.17 -0.95
CA GLU A 96 -3.63 -9.81 -2.01
C GLU A 96 -4.67 -8.80 -1.52
N ALA A 97 -5.23 -9.00 -0.33
CA ALA A 97 -6.23 -8.11 0.25
C ALA A 97 -5.69 -6.71 0.59
N HIS A 98 -4.38 -6.58 0.84
CA HIS A 98 -3.74 -5.30 1.17
C HIS A 98 -3.13 -4.61 -0.06
N GLU A 99 -3.18 -5.23 -1.24
CA GLU A 99 -2.67 -4.69 -2.50
C GLU A 99 -1.32 -3.97 -2.28
N LEU A 100 -0.28 -4.73 -1.91
CA LEU A 100 1.05 -4.19 -1.53
C LEU A 100 1.71 -3.45 -2.70
N ARG A 101 1.27 -2.22 -2.94
CA ARG A 101 1.75 -1.35 -4.00
C ARG A 101 2.82 -0.42 -3.44
N THR A 102 3.97 -0.45 -4.09
CA THR A 102 5.16 0.32 -3.69
C THR A 102 5.03 1.77 -4.18
N LEU A 103 5.91 2.64 -3.69
CA LEU A 103 6.00 4.03 -4.16
C LEU A 103 6.35 4.13 -5.66
N ASN A 104 7.00 3.11 -6.22
CA ASN A 104 7.31 3.01 -7.64
C ASN A 104 6.11 2.51 -8.48
N GLY A 105 5.01 2.11 -7.84
CA GLY A 105 3.79 1.62 -8.48
C GLY A 105 3.74 0.10 -8.67
N ASP A 106 4.84 -0.61 -8.39
CA ASP A 106 4.93 -2.07 -8.50
C ASP A 106 4.06 -2.74 -7.44
N LEU A 107 3.34 -3.80 -7.84
CA LEU A 107 2.60 -4.68 -6.94
C LEU A 107 3.50 -5.86 -6.58
N VAL A 108 3.91 -5.95 -5.31
CA VAL A 108 4.87 -6.97 -4.85
C VAL A 108 4.20 -8.15 -4.16
N ARG A 109 4.94 -9.24 -3.96
CA ARG A 109 4.40 -10.53 -3.47
C ARG A 109 4.62 -10.77 -1.97
N SER A 110 5.40 -9.93 -1.31
CA SER A 110 5.65 -10.01 0.13
C SER A 110 5.74 -8.63 0.78
N PHE A 111 5.54 -8.60 2.10
CA PHE A 111 5.73 -7.37 2.88
C PHE A 111 7.20 -6.91 2.84
N GLU A 112 8.12 -7.86 2.90
CA GLU A 112 9.55 -7.60 2.88
C GLU A 112 9.99 -7.04 1.50
N GLU A 113 9.47 -7.55 0.37
CA GLU A 113 9.67 -6.91 -0.94
C GLU A 113 9.11 -5.48 -0.98
N TRP A 114 7.98 -5.23 -0.32
CA TRP A 114 7.36 -3.89 -0.26
C TRP A 114 8.27 -2.91 0.48
N GLU A 115 8.83 -3.34 1.61
CA GLU A 115 9.81 -2.57 2.38
C GLU A 115 11.10 -2.32 1.58
N ILE A 116 11.65 -3.34 0.93
CA ILE A 116 12.88 -3.22 0.12
C ILE A 116 12.66 -2.22 -1.03
N SER A 117 11.58 -2.38 -1.80
CA SER A 117 11.25 -1.50 -2.92
C SER A 117 11.07 -0.05 -2.48
N ASN A 118 10.31 0.18 -1.40
CA ASN A 118 10.11 1.53 -0.85
C ASN A 118 11.40 2.13 -0.29
N TRP A 119 12.27 1.31 0.31
CA TRP A 119 13.58 1.75 0.79
C TRP A 119 14.46 2.20 -0.38
N LEU A 120 14.57 1.39 -1.43
CA LEU A 120 15.34 1.73 -2.64
C LEU A 120 14.82 3.04 -3.27
N TYR A 121 13.51 3.16 -3.42
CA TYR A 121 12.85 4.35 -3.98
C TYR A 121 13.18 5.61 -3.17
N ARG A 122 13.06 5.54 -1.83
CA ARG A 122 13.31 6.69 -0.95
C ARG A 122 14.77 7.13 -0.91
N HIS A 123 15.71 6.23 -1.23
CA HIS A 123 17.12 6.55 -1.34
C HIS A 123 17.54 6.95 -2.76
N GLY A 124 16.60 7.04 -3.70
CA GLY A 124 16.88 7.43 -5.08
C GLY A 124 17.70 6.39 -5.84
N ILE A 125 17.68 5.13 -5.39
CA ILE A 125 18.37 4.03 -6.07
C ILE A 125 17.47 3.56 -7.21
N ALA A 126 17.96 3.56 -8.44
CA ALA A 126 17.20 3.07 -9.59
C ALA A 126 17.21 1.53 -9.63
N PHE A 127 16.03 0.92 -9.76
CA PHE A 127 15.87 -0.53 -9.79
C PHE A 127 14.70 -0.99 -10.67
N GLU A 128 14.71 -2.27 -11.02
CA GLU A 128 13.63 -3.00 -11.69
C GLU A 128 13.12 -4.10 -10.72
N TYR A 129 11.80 -4.32 -10.66
CA TYR A 129 11.16 -5.42 -9.91
C TYR A 129 10.88 -6.62 -10.82
N GLU A 130 11.17 -7.84 -10.35
CA GLU A 130 11.10 -9.11 -11.09
C GLU A 130 11.68 -9.11 -12.53
N PRO A 131 12.86 -8.49 -12.80
CA PRO A 131 13.44 -8.50 -14.14
C PRO A 131 13.84 -9.92 -14.58
N VAL A 132 13.93 -10.13 -15.89
CA VAL A 132 14.52 -11.38 -16.41
C VAL A 132 16.04 -11.35 -16.14
N TYR A 133 16.56 -12.39 -15.49
CA TYR A 133 18.00 -12.53 -15.25
C TYR A 133 18.78 -12.63 -16.56
N GLY A 134 19.74 -11.73 -16.76
CA GLY A 134 20.53 -11.64 -18.00
C GLY A 134 21.79 -12.53 -18.07
N GLY A 135 22.15 -13.22 -16.98
CA GLY A 135 23.34 -14.08 -16.92
C GLY A 135 23.10 -15.51 -17.42
N PRO A 136 24.16 -16.32 -17.55
CA PRO A 136 24.03 -17.72 -17.95
C PRO A 136 23.26 -18.51 -16.87
N LEU A 137 22.29 -19.29 -17.32
CA LEU A 137 21.55 -20.24 -16.48
C LEU A 137 22.07 -21.67 -16.71
N PRO A 138 21.94 -22.56 -15.71
CA PRO A 138 22.20 -23.98 -15.88
C PRO A 138 21.41 -24.58 -17.06
N GLU A 139 21.98 -25.57 -17.75
CA GLU A 139 21.30 -26.23 -18.88
C GLU A 139 19.97 -26.88 -18.49
N ASP A 140 19.81 -27.25 -17.21
CA ASP A 140 18.59 -27.85 -16.65
C ASP A 140 17.60 -26.80 -16.08
N ALA A 141 17.82 -25.51 -16.34
CA ALA A 141 16.92 -24.45 -15.92
C ALA A 141 15.51 -24.66 -16.52
N ARG A 142 14.49 -24.59 -15.65
CA ARG A 142 13.09 -24.83 -16.03
C ARG A 142 12.41 -23.64 -16.72
N GLY A 143 13.15 -22.55 -16.97
CA GLY A 143 12.64 -21.30 -17.53
C GLY A 143 13.53 -20.11 -17.17
N PRO A 144 13.13 -18.89 -17.55
CA PRO A 144 13.82 -17.67 -17.12
C PRO A 144 13.78 -17.57 -15.59
N TYR A 145 14.90 -17.14 -15.01
CA TYR A 145 14.98 -16.78 -13.60
C TYR A 145 14.63 -15.31 -13.44
N HIS A 146 13.79 -15.00 -12.46
CA HIS A 146 13.36 -13.64 -12.13
C HIS A 146 13.76 -13.34 -10.69
N PRO A 147 14.93 -12.73 -10.46
CA PRO A 147 15.27 -12.22 -9.15
C PRO A 147 14.31 -11.10 -8.72
N ASP A 148 14.10 -10.92 -7.42
CA ASP A 148 13.12 -9.92 -6.93
C ASP A 148 13.43 -8.51 -7.40
N PHE A 149 14.71 -8.09 -7.37
CA PHE A 149 15.12 -6.77 -7.84
C PHE A 149 16.42 -6.81 -8.64
N ARG A 150 16.61 -5.79 -9.48
CA ARG A 150 17.90 -5.46 -10.08
C ARG A 150 18.16 -3.97 -9.95
N LEU A 151 19.31 -3.59 -9.43
CA LEU A 151 19.78 -2.22 -9.42
C LEU A 151 20.26 -1.85 -10.84
N THR A 152 19.60 -0.90 -11.50
CA THR A 152 19.82 -0.65 -12.93
C THR A 152 21.17 0.00 -13.22
N GLU A 153 21.70 0.79 -12.29
CA GLU A 153 23.00 1.46 -12.44
C GLU A 153 24.19 0.51 -12.31
N SER A 154 24.13 -0.43 -11.36
CA SER A 154 25.23 -1.37 -11.09
C SER A 154 25.06 -2.72 -11.76
N GLY A 155 23.85 -3.08 -12.17
CA GLY A 155 23.50 -4.40 -12.69
C GLY A 155 23.36 -5.48 -11.61
N ILE A 156 23.50 -5.13 -10.33
CA ILE A 156 23.40 -6.07 -9.21
C ILE A 156 21.97 -6.59 -9.07
N TYR A 157 21.82 -7.91 -8.96
CA TYR A 157 20.56 -8.55 -8.64
C TYR A 157 20.43 -8.78 -7.13
N ILE A 158 19.22 -8.57 -6.61
CA ILE A 158 18.85 -8.76 -5.21
C ILE A 158 17.70 -9.76 -5.18
N GLU A 159 17.83 -10.74 -4.31
CA GLU A 159 16.82 -11.77 -4.07
C GLU A 159 16.56 -11.84 -2.57
N HIS A 160 15.29 -11.69 -2.20
CA HIS A 160 14.78 -11.79 -0.85
C HIS A 160 14.44 -13.26 -0.54
N PHE A 161 14.91 -13.75 0.60
CA PHE A 161 14.63 -15.10 1.07
C PHE A 161 14.11 -15.09 2.50
N GLY A 162 12.97 -15.77 2.71
CA GLY A 162 12.52 -16.13 4.06
C GLY A 162 13.53 -17.04 4.74
N VAL A 163 13.99 -16.64 5.94
CA VAL A 163 14.90 -17.46 6.74
C VAL A 163 14.09 -18.42 7.60
N ARG A 164 14.25 -19.74 7.42
CA ARG A 164 13.56 -20.73 8.27
C ARG A 164 13.99 -20.60 9.73
N LYS A 165 13.00 -20.65 10.64
CA LYS A 165 13.20 -20.62 12.09
C LYS A 165 13.86 -21.89 12.66
N GLU A 166 13.79 -23.02 11.98
CA GLU A 166 14.39 -24.29 12.45
C GLU A 166 15.70 -24.63 11.74
N ARG A 167 16.71 -24.97 12.56
CA ARG A 167 17.92 -25.65 12.10
C ARG A 167 17.55 -27.07 11.66
N GLY A 168 18.12 -27.53 10.55
CA GLY A 168 17.99 -28.94 10.16
C GLY A 168 18.61 -29.86 11.22
N ILE A 169 18.38 -31.17 11.11
CA ILE A 169 18.88 -32.23 12.03
C ILE A 169 20.39 -32.10 12.34
N ASN A 170 21.17 -31.46 11.45
CA ASN A 170 22.62 -31.27 11.59
C ASN A 170 23.04 -29.88 12.10
N GLY A 171 22.14 -29.05 12.63
CA GLY A 171 22.48 -27.72 13.17
C GLY A 171 22.88 -26.67 12.13
N ALA A 172 22.89 -27.01 10.84
CA ALA A 172 23.10 -26.06 9.76
C ALA A 172 21.92 -25.09 9.66
N PRO A 173 22.15 -23.77 9.54
CA PRO A 173 21.08 -22.86 9.13
C PRO A 173 20.49 -23.38 7.81
N GLY A 174 19.15 -23.43 7.71
CA GLY A 174 18.49 -23.70 6.43
C GLY A 174 19.08 -22.74 5.40
N ARG A 175 19.57 -23.29 4.27
CA ARG A 175 20.42 -22.56 3.31
C ARG A 175 19.88 -21.14 3.04
N ILE A 176 20.57 -20.15 3.63
CA ILE A 176 20.52 -18.77 3.16
C ILE A 176 21.31 -18.80 1.86
N ARG A 177 20.62 -18.70 0.73
CA ARG A 177 21.28 -18.36 -0.53
C ARG A 177 21.02 -16.90 -0.78
N THR A 178 21.60 -15.97 -0.03
CA THR A 178 21.73 -14.60 -0.55
C THR A 178 22.62 -14.70 -1.79
N ILE A 179 22.01 -14.86 -2.96
CA ILE A 179 22.72 -14.77 -4.22
C ILE A 179 22.72 -13.30 -4.56
N CYS A 180 23.63 -12.55 -3.94
CA CYS A 180 24.11 -11.33 -4.55
C CYS A 180 25.05 -11.81 -5.66
N GLN A 181 24.49 -12.12 -6.84
CA GLN A 181 25.30 -12.47 -8.01
C GLN A 181 25.82 -11.16 -8.59
N GLN A 182 27.14 -10.97 -8.46
CA GLN A 182 27.91 -9.94 -9.19
C GLN A 182 28.16 -10.40 -10.61
#